data_AF-A0AA92LBZ7-F1
#
_entry.id   AF-A0AA92LBZ7-F1
#
_cell.length_a   1.000
_cell.length_b   1.000
_cell.length_c   1.000
_cell.angle_alpha   90.00
_cell.angle_beta   90.00
_cell.angle_gamma   90.00
#
_symmetry.space_group_name_H-M   'P 1'
#
loop_
_entity.id
_entity.type
_entity.pdbx_description
1 polymer ?
#
loop_
_entity_poly.entity_id
_entity_poly.type
_entity_poly.pdbx_seq_one_letter_code
_entity_poly.pdbx_strand_id
1 'polypeptide(L)'
;MDQTAGEGTALQRAERLLHWMSPRLKHKSDYDNHVPMNSLDLLEYSLGRPEHGINCRNKSILLTECCLALGIYARRVYIMPYSPYDMDNHVVTEIYDRELEKWIMLDPTTDGVFSDEKGVPLSLMELRERYAAHRPAAFAGNEPEADMNAYFAKNLFRFMVDGDNGYGLADSRLLYFTPAGHLVQKNLLASMEYKLSEIPPDAMRARKLFTQRLEKARNAPEPGTSDISVMEARP
;
A
#
# COMPACT_ATOMS: atom_id res chain seq x y z
N MET A 1 0.06 22.76 1.36
CA MET A 1 -0.88 21.63 1.57
C MET A 1 -2.22 22.12 2.09
N ASP A 2 -2.25 22.97 3.14
CA ASP A 2 -3.51 23.52 3.69
C ASP A 2 -4.41 24.16 2.64
N GLN A 3 -3.84 24.97 1.72
CA GLN A 3 -4.60 25.58 0.63
C GLN A 3 -5.21 24.55 -0.33
N THR A 4 -4.48 23.48 -0.65
CA THR A 4 -4.95 22.39 -1.52
C THR A 4 -6.05 21.59 -0.82
N ALA A 5 -5.80 21.22 0.43
CA ALA A 5 -6.71 20.43 1.23
C ALA A 5 -7.97 21.20 1.58
N GLY A 6 -7.90 22.52 1.80
CA GLY A 6 -9.03 23.36 2.16
C GLY A 6 -9.76 22.91 3.43
N GLU A 7 -11.00 23.39 3.57
CA GLU A 7 -11.91 23.06 4.67
C GLU A 7 -12.83 21.89 4.32
N GLY A 8 -13.36 21.20 5.33
CA GLY A 8 -14.35 20.12 5.17
C GLY A 8 -13.98 18.86 5.92
N THR A 9 -14.63 17.76 5.56
CA THR A 9 -14.42 16.46 6.20
C THR A 9 -13.01 15.92 5.97
N ALA A 10 -12.59 14.92 6.74
CA ALA A 10 -11.30 14.27 6.53
C ALA A 10 -11.21 13.68 5.12
N LEU A 11 -12.28 13.01 4.67
CA LEU A 11 -12.40 12.49 3.32
C LEU A 11 -12.22 13.57 2.25
N GLN A 12 -12.99 14.67 2.33
CA GLN A 12 -12.95 15.73 1.32
C GLN A 12 -11.56 16.38 1.22
N ARG A 13 -10.89 16.58 2.36
CA ARG A 13 -9.55 17.14 2.42
C ARG A 13 -8.51 16.15 1.85
N ALA A 14 -8.63 14.87 2.16
CA ALA A 14 -7.75 13.82 1.68
C ALA A 14 -7.93 13.54 0.18
N GLU A 15 -9.16 13.55 -0.35
CA GLU A 15 -9.44 13.41 -1.80
C GLU A 15 -8.87 14.58 -2.60
N ARG A 16 -9.01 15.82 -2.11
CA ARG A 16 -8.37 16.98 -2.78
C ARG A 16 -6.85 16.86 -2.80
N LEU A 17 -6.24 16.34 -1.73
CA LEU A 17 -4.81 16.04 -1.74
C LEU A 17 -4.46 14.92 -2.72
N LEU A 18 -5.23 13.83 -2.74
CA LEU A 18 -5.08 12.70 -3.65
C LEU A 18 -5.07 13.18 -5.11
N HIS A 19 -6.15 13.86 -5.54
CA HIS A 19 -6.30 14.40 -6.90
C HIS A 19 -5.25 15.46 -7.25
N TRP A 20 -4.78 16.21 -6.25
CA TRP A 20 -3.67 17.13 -6.46
C TRP A 20 -2.37 16.34 -6.71
N MET A 21 -2.00 15.40 -5.86
CA MET A 21 -0.67 14.74 -5.91
C MET A 21 -0.54 13.64 -6.95
N SER A 22 -1.55 12.79 -7.11
CA SER A 22 -1.50 11.62 -7.98
C SER A 22 -1.02 11.93 -9.42
N PRO A 23 -1.59 12.93 -10.14
CA PRO A 23 -1.17 13.24 -11.51
C PRO A 23 0.25 13.85 -11.60
N ARG A 24 0.83 14.29 -10.49
CA ARG A 24 2.18 14.90 -10.44
C ARG A 24 3.24 13.94 -9.92
N LEU A 25 2.89 12.71 -9.61
CA LEU A 25 3.81 11.67 -9.14
C LEU A 25 3.85 10.54 -10.18
N LYS A 26 4.91 10.47 -10.97
CA LYS A 26 5.07 9.39 -11.95
C LYS A 26 5.26 8.06 -11.22
N HIS A 27 4.42 7.07 -11.52
CA HIS A 27 4.61 5.73 -10.98
C HIS A 27 5.78 5.02 -11.68
N LYS A 28 6.67 4.43 -10.88
CA LYS A 28 7.79 3.60 -11.32
C LYS A 28 7.94 2.39 -10.39
N SER A 29 7.53 1.21 -10.85
CA SER A 29 7.48 -0.02 -10.03
C SER A 29 8.87 -0.51 -9.61
N ASP A 30 9.88 -0.32 -10.44
CA ASP A 30 11.28 -0.72 -10.21
C ASP A 30 12.11 0.36 -9.47
N TYR A 31 11.47 1.37 -8.89
CA TYR A 31 12.15 2.35 -8.04
C TYR A 31 12.82 1.68 -6.84
N ASP A 32 14.12 1.95 -6.67
CA ASP A 32 15.02 1.25 -5.73
C ASP A 32 14.94 1.76 -4.28
N ASN A 33 14.15 2.80 -4.01
CA ASN A 33 13.99 3.42 -2.68
C ASN A 33 15.29 4.01 -2.11
N HIS A 34 16.14 4.62 -2.96
CA HIS A 34 17.34 5.30 -2.49
C HIS A 34 17.08 6.62 -1.75
N VAL A 35 15.94 7.27 -1.97
CA VAL A 35 15.55 8.49 -1.25
C VAL A 35 14.98 8.12 0.11
N PRO A 36 15.28 8.88 1.19
CA PRO A 36 14.68 8.66 2.49
C PRO A 36 13.15 8.60 2.41
N MET A 37 12.58 7.68 3.19
CA MET A 37 11.15 7.37 3.16
C MET A 37 10.35 8.32 4.04
N ASN A 38 10.34 9.60 3.69
CA ASN A 38 9.53 10.63 4.31
C ASN A 38 9.02 11.62 3.26
N SER A 39 7.96 12.36 3.61
CA SER A 39 7.27 13.23 2.66
C SER A 39 8.12 14.38 2.14
N LEU A 40 9.00 14.98 2.95
CA LEU A 40 9.79 16.13 2.50
C LEU A 40 10.78 15.72 1.40
N ASP A 41 11.57 14.67 1.64
CA ASP A 41 12.54 14.17 0.68
C ASP A 41 11.86 13.63 -0.59
N LEU A 42 10.74 12.90 -0.44
CA LEU A 42 10.01 12.35 -1.58
C LEU A 42 9.29 13.41 -2.42
N LEU A 43 8.75 14.46 -1.80
CA LEU A 43 8.13 15.59 -2.52
C LEU A 43 9.20 16.34 -3.33
N GLU A 44 10.36 16.62 -2.73
CA GLU A 44 11.46 17.30 -3.41
C GLU A 44 11.98 16.48 -4.60
N TYR A 45 12.07 15.16 -4.43
CA TYR A 45 12.56 14.26 -5.47
C TYR A 45 11.57 14.10 -6.64
N SER A 46 10.29 13.85 -6.37
CA SER A 46 9.37 13.29 -7.37
C SER A 46 8.26 14.25 -7.84
N LEU A 47 7.81 15.19 -7.01
CA LEU A 47 6.61 15.97 -7.29
C LEU A 47 6.80 16.89 -8.50
N GLY A 48 6.02 16.65 -9.57
CA GLY A 48 6.11 17.42 -10.81
C GLY A 48 7.35 17.11 -11.64
N ARG A 49 8.08 16.03 -11.32
CA ARG A 49 9.32 15.61 -11.99
C ARG A 49 9.15 14.20 -12.57
N PRO A 50 8.58 14.04 -13.76
CA PRO A 50 8.22 12.73 -14.32
C PRO A 50 9.43 11.80 -14.55
N GLU A 51 10.64 12.33 -14.67
CA GLU A 51 11.90 11.59 -14.71
C GLU A 51 12.27 10.93 -13.38
N HIS A 52 11.69 11.41 -12.27
CA HIS A 52 11.90 10.94 -10.91
C HIS A 52 10.67 10.16 -10.39
N GLY A 53 10.29 9.12 -11.14
CA GLY A 53 9.19 8.26 -10.73
C GLY A 53 9.49 7.43 -9.48
N ILE A 54 8.46 7.19 -8.68
CA ILE A 54 8.51 6.42 -7.42
C ILE A 54 7.44 5.32 -7.40
N ASN A 55 7.66 4.28 -6.61
CA ASN A 55 6.74 3.13 -6.50
C ASN A 55 5.51 3.45 -5.61
N CYS A 56 4.51 2.55 -5.62
CA CYS A 56 3.26 2.69 -4.86
C CYS A 56 3.51 2.89 -3.36
N ARG A 57 4.53 2.22 -2.81
CA ARG A 57 4.96 2.37 -1.43
C ARG A 57 5.26 3.83 -1.08
N ASN A 58 6.10 4.51 -1.85
CA ASN A 58 6.48 5.90 -1.57
C ASN A 58 5.35 6.90 -1.88
N LYS A 59 4.52 6.63 -2.88
CA LYS A 59 3.31 7.43 -3.15
C LYS A 59 2.34 7.39 -1.96
N SER A 60 2.21 6.23 -1.31
CA SER A 60 1.38 6.07 -0.12
C SER A 60 1.99 6.65 1.15
N ILE A 61 3.32 6.67 1.28
CA ILE A 61 4.01 7.43 2.35
C ILE A 61 3.67 8.92 2.23
N LEU A 62 3.79 9.48 1.02
CA LEU A 62 3.46 10.88 0.74
C LEU A 62 2.03 11.23 1.17
N LEU A 63 1.03 10.49 0.67
CA LEU A 63 -0.36 10.77 1.01
C LEU A 63 -0.63 10.61 2.51
N THR A 64 -0.10 9.56 3.13
CA THR A 64 -0.27 9.30 4.57
C THR A 64 0.29 10.44 5.41
N GLU A 65 1.55 10.84 5.20
CA GLU A 65 2.18 11.90 5.98
C GLU A 65 1.56 13.28 5.73
N CYS A 66 1.14 13.57 4.49
CA CYS A 66 0.39 14.79 4.18
C CYS A 66 -0.95 14.84 4.92
N CYS A 67 -1.66 13.71 5.03
CA CYS A 67 -2.91 13.63 5.80
C CYS A 67 -2.65 13.83 7.30
N LEU A 68 -1.63 13.17 7.85
CA LEU A 68 -1.26 13.32 9.26
C LEU A 68 -0.90 14.77 9.61
N ALA A 69 -0.15 15.46 8.73
CA ALA A 69 0.20 16.88 8.90
C ALA A 69 -1.04 17.80 8.94
N LEU A 70 -2.16 17.38 8.35
CA LEU A 70 -3.44 18.09 8.34
C LEU A 70 -4.37 17.70 9.50
N GLY A 71 -3.88 16.89 10.45
CA GLY A 71 -4.66 16.37 11.57
C GLY A 71 -5.66 15.27 11.16
N ILE A 72 -5.50 14.67 9.98
CA ILE A 72 -6.30 13.54 9.53
C ILE A 72 -5.61 12.26 9.97
N TYR A 73 -6.30 11.40 10.71
CA TYR A 73 -5.79 10.08 11.02
C TYR A 73 -5.62 9.30 9.71
N ALA A 74 -4.39 8.89 9.44
CA ALA A 74 -4.04 8.16 8.25
C ALA A 74 -3.04 7.05 8.57
N ARG A 75 -3.10 5.97 7.81
CA ARG A 75 -2.17 4.87 7.90
C ARG A 75 -1.88 4.31 6.51
N ARG A 76 -0.70 3.74 6.37
CA ARG A 76 -0.31 3.07 5.15
C ARG A 76 -0.55 1.57 5.27
N VAL A 77 -1.08 0.99 4.20
CA VAL A 77 -1.44 -0.43 4.16
C VAL A 77 -0.86 -1.09 2.92
N TYR A 78 -0.08 -2.15 3.13
CA TYR A 78 0.28 -3.11 2.10
C TYR A 78 -0.84 -4.13 1.94
N ILE A 79 -1.25 -4.36 0.70
CA ILE A 79 -2.14 -5.44 0.30
C ILE A 79 -1.32 -6.48 -0.47
N MET A 80 -1.30 -7.70 0.05
CA MET A 80 -0.38 -8.74 -0.40
C MET A 80 -1.14 -9.94 -0.97
N PRO A 81 -0.70 -10.49 -2.12
CA PRO A 81 -1.34 -11.64 -2.74
C PRO A 81 -1.10 -12.94 -1.96
N TYR A 82 -1.86 -13.98 -2.30
CA TYR A 82 -1.68 -15.33 -1.76
C TYR A 82 -0.47 -16.06 -2.36
N SER A 83 -0.32 -15.99 -3.69
CA SER A 83 0.63 -16.83 -4.43
C SER A 83 2.08 -16.35 -4.22
N PRO A 84 3.03 -17.25 -3.89
CA PRO A 84 4.45 -16.88 -3.81
C PRO A 84 5.07 -16.56 -5.18
N TYR A 85 4.41 -16.97 -6.27
CA TYR A 85 4.84 -16.72 -7.65
C TYR A 85 4.28 -15.41 -8.22
N ASP A 86 3.49 -14.72 -7.40
CA ASP A 86 3.03 -13.38 -7.70
C ASP A 86 4.05 -12.38 -7.17
N MET A 87 4.72 -11.71 -8.09
CA MET A 87 5.85 -10.84 -7.77
C MET A 87 5.44 -9.43 -7.42
N ASP A 88 4.14 -9.15 -7.54
CA ASP A 88 3.57 -7.84 -7.41
C ASP A 88 2.70 -7.75 -6.15
N ASN A 89 2.68 -6.57 -5.55
CA ASN A 89 1.79 -6.21 -4.44
C ASN A 89 1.50 -4.73 -4.54
N HIS A 90 0.56 -4.25 -3.73
CA HIS A 90 0.20 -2.85 -3.77
C HIS A 90 0.20 -2.23 -2.38
N VAL A 91 0.43 -0.91 -2.34
CA VAL A 91 0.48 -0.14 -1.11
C VAL A 91 -0.40 1.08 -1.28
N VAL A 92 -1.35 1.25 -0.38
CA VAL A 92 -2.34 2.33 -0.39
C VAL A 92 -2.33 3.10 0.93
N THR A 93 -3.11 4.17 0.99
CA THR A 93 -3.36 4.93 2.22
C THR A 93 -4.79 4.67 2.67
N GLU A 94 -5.00 4.49 3.98
CA GLU A 94 -6.33 4.59 4.58
C GLU A 94 -6.39 5.82 5.48
N ILE A 95 -7.49 6.58 5.39
CA ILE A 95 -7.80 7.69 6.30
C ILE A 95 -9.03 7.32 7.14
N TYR A 96 -9.11 7.83 8.37
CA TYR A 96 -10.31 7.68 9.18
C TYR A 96 -11.16 8.94 9.07
N ASP A 97 -12.35 8.81 8.50
CA ASP A 97 -13.33 9.88 8.45
C ASP A 97 -14.24 9.83 9.67
N ARG A 98 -14.28 10.93 10.43
CA ARG A 98 -15.03 11.02 11.69
C ARG A 98 -16.53 11.17 11.47
N GLU A 99 -16.97 11.68 10.32
CA GLU A 99 -18.40 11.84 10.02
C GLU A 99 -19.01 10.52 9.57
N LEU A 100 -18.25 9.75 8.79
CA LEU A 100 -18.62 8.39 8.38
C LEU A 100 -18.27 7.33 9.42
N GLU A 101 -17.53 7.69 10.47
CA GLU A 101 -17.03 6.82 11.55
C GLU A 101 -16.33 5.55 11.05
N LYS A 102 -15.52 5.66 10.00
CA LYS A 102 -14.86 4.51 9.37
C LYS A 102 -13.53 4.87 8.70
N TRP A 103 -12.74 3.84 8.47
CA TRP A 103 -11.60 3.89 7.56
C TRP A 103 -12.06 3.94 6.10
N ILE A 104 -11.29 4.63 5.26
CA ILE A 104 -11.54 4.79 3.83
C ILE A 104 -10.22 4.64 3.10
N MET A 105 -10.20 3.81 2.07
CA MET A 105 -9.01 3.58 1.25
C MET A 105 -8.90 4.60 0.12
N LEU A 106 -7.70 5.15 -0.03
CA LEU A 106 -7.29 6.06 -1.09
C LEU A 106 -6.03 5.53 -1.76
N ASP A 107 -6.04 5.43 -3.09
CA ASP A 107 -4.90 4.96 -3.88
C ASP A 107 -4.19 6.10 -4.64
N PRO A 108 -3.07 6.63 -4.12
CA PRO A 108 -2.32 7.68 -4.80
C PRO A 108 -1.62 7.22 -6.08
N THR A 109 -1.55 5.91 -6.34
CA THR A 109 -0.95 5.39 -7.57
C THR A 109 -1.87 5.59 -8.76
N THR A 110 -3.16 5.31 -8.57
CA THR A 110 -4.19 5.32 -9.62
C THR A 110 -5.15 6.50 -9.52
N ASP A 111 -4.93 7.42 -8.57
CA ASP A 111 -5.91 8.48 -8.21
C ASP A 111 -7.26 7.88 -7.80
N GLY A 112 -7.21 6.73 -7.13
CA GLY A 112 -8.29 5.78 -7.04
C GLY A 112 -9.05 5.82 -5.72
N VAL A 113 -10.37 5.79 -5.79
CA VAL A 113 -11.28 5.54 -4.67
C VAL A 113 -12.31 4.50 -5.09
N PHE A 114 -12.53 3.48 -4.24
CA PHE A 114 -13.63 2.55 -4.42
C PHE A 114 -14.83 2.95 -3.58
N SER A 115 -16.03 2.73 -4.12
CA SER A 115 -17.29 3.03 -3.46
C SER A 115 -18.31 1.90 -3.58
N ASP A 116 -19.27 1.89 -2.67
CA ASP A 116 -20.45 1.06 -2.76
C ASP A 116 -21.45 1.59 -3.83
N GLU A 117 -22.57 0.89 -3.97
CA GLU A 117 -23.63 1.22 -4.93
C GLU A 117 -24.29 2.58 -4.66
N LYS A 118 -24.09 3.16 -3.47
CA LYS A 118 -24.61 4.46 -3.06
C LYS A 118 -23.55 5.57 -3.18
N GLY A 119 -22.35 5.24 -3.65
CA GLY A 119 -21.23 6.16 -3.75
C GLY A 119 -20.51 6.42 -2.42
N VAL A 120 -20.73 5.58 -1.40
CA VAL A 120 -20.00 5.69 -0.12
C VAL A 120 -18.63 5.04 -0.26
N PRO A 121 -17.52 5.75 0.01
CA PRO A 121 -16.18 5.19 -0.08
C PRO A 121 -15.95 4.01 0.87
N LEU A 122 -15.14 3.06 0.41
CA LEU A 122 -14.89 1.78 1.09
C LEU A 122 -13.52 1.74 1.75
N SER A 123 -13.45 1.08 2.90
CA SER A 123 -12.19 0.58 3.48
C SER A 123 -11.67 -0.64 2.72
N LEU A 124 -10.42 -1.02 2.99
CA LEU A 124 -9.87 -2.29 2.48
C LEU A 124 -10.61 -3.52 3.03
N MET A 125 -11.11 -3.45 4.25
CA MET A 125 -11.86 -4.54 4.88
C MET A 125 -13.20 -4.76 4.20
N GLU A 126 -13.95 -3.69 3.95
CA GLU A 126 -15.22 -3.79 3.20
C GLU A 126 -14.99 -4.26 1.76
N LEU A 127 -13.91 -3.80 1.09
CA LEU A 127 -13.55 -4.31 -0.23
C LEU A 127 -13.30 -5.82 -0.21
N ARG A 128 -12.55 -6.30 0.79
CA ARG A 128 -12.28 -7.73 0.97
C ARG A 128 -13.57 -8.53 1.14
N GLU A 129 -14.49 -8.06 1.98
CA GLU A 129 -15.80 -8.71 2.18
C GLU A 129 -16.64 -8.73 0.90
N ARG A 130 -16.65 -7.63 0.14
CA ARG A 130 -17.36 -7.56 -1.14
C ARG A 130 -16.81 -8.58 -2.13
N TYR A 131 -15.49 -8.69 -2.28
CA TYR A 131 -14.88 -9.65 -3.21
C TYR A 131 -15.05 -11.10 -2.76
N ALA A 132 -15.01 -11.36 -1.45
CA ALA A 132 -15.36 -12.68 -0.91
C ALA A 132 -16.80 -13.08 -1.25
N ALA A 133 -17.71 -12.10 -1.38
CA ALA A 133 -19.09 -12.29 -1.83
C ALA A 133 -19.26 -12.20 -3.37
N HIS A 134 -18.18 -12.21 -4.15
CA HIS A 134 -18.19 -12.05 -5.61
C HIS A 134 -18.89 -10.77 -6.11
N ARG A 135 -18.83 -9.70 -5.31
CA ARG A 135 -19.39 -8.39 -5.67
C ARG A 135 -18.27 -7.41 -6.02
N PRO A 136 -18.20 -6.90 -7.25
CA PRO A 136 -17.29 -5.80 -7.57
C PRO A 136 -17.71 -4.51 -6.83
N ALA A 137 -16.81 -3.55 -6.78
CA ALA A 137 -17.04 -2.20 -6.26
C ALA A 137 -16.85 -1.18 -7.38
N ALA A 138 -17.59 -0.07 -7.29
CA ALA A 138 -17.43 1.04 -8.23
C ALA A 138 -16.06 1.68 -8.01
N PHE A 139 -15.33 2.00 -9.08
CA PHE A 139 -14.00 2.60 -9.01
C PHE A 139 -13.95 3.94 -9.74
N ALA A 140 -13.55 4.98 -9.04
CA ALA A 140 -13.24 6.29 -9.62
C ALA A 140 -11.73 6.49 -9.56
N GLY A 141 -11.08 6.59 -10.73
CA GLY A 141 -9.64 6.80 -10.86
C GLY A 141 -9.17 6.73 -12.31
N ASN A 142 -7.87 6.59 -12.52
CA ASN A 142 -7.24 6.63 -13.83
C ASN A 142 -7.15 5.27 -14.55
N GLU A 143 -7.53 4.18 -13.88
CA GLU A 143 -7.48 2.82 -14.41
C GLU A 143 -8.88 2.24 -14.62
N PRO A 144 -9.07 1.28 -15.54
CA PRO A 144 -10.36 0.63 -15.75
C PRO A 144 -10.87 -0.08 -14.49
N GLU A 145 -12.14 0.13 -14.15
CA GLU A 145 -12.77 -0.44 -12.94
C GLU A 145 -12.63 -1.97 -12.86
N ALA A 146 -12.79 -2.69 -13.97
CA ALA A 146 -12.68 -4.14 -14.02
C ALA A 146 -11.26 -4.63 -13.67
N ASP A 147 -10.24 -3.95 -14.18
CA ASP A 147 -8.84 -4.27 -13.90
C ASP A 147 -8.50 -3.99 -12.44
N MET A 148 -9.01 -2.87 -11.91
CA MET A 148 -8.81 -2.49 -10.51
C MET A 148 -9.50 -3.45 -9.54
N ASN A 149 -10.72 -3.90 -9.84
CA ASN A 149 -11.40 -4.92 -9.04
C ASN A 149 -10.64 -6.25 -9.04
N ALA A 150 -10.19 -6.73 -10.21
CA ALA A 150 -9.40 -7.96 -10.30
C ALA A 150 -8.07 -7.83 -9.55
N TYR A 151 -7.39 -6.70 -9.71
CA TYR A 151 -6.11 -6.41 -9.09
C TYR A 151 -6.19 -6.32 -7.57
N PHE A 152 -7.18 -5.60 -7.02
CA PHE A 152 -7.38 -5.54 -5.58
C PHE A 152 -7.86 -6.88 -5.02
N ALA A 153 -8.79 -7.58 -5.68
CA ALA A 153 -9.22 -8.91 -5.22
C ALA A 153 -8.06 -9.90 -5.07
N LYS A 154 -7.09 -9.88 -6.00
CA LYS A 154 -5.86 -10.67 -5.93
C LYS A 154 -5.00 -10.32 -4.70
N ASN A 155 -4.90 -9.04 -4.39
CA ASN A 155 -3.98 -8.51 -3.37
C ASN A 155 -4.60 -8.41 -1.96
N LEU A 156 -5.92 -8.57 -1.77
CA LEU A 156 -6.56 -8.50 -0.45
C LEU A 156 -6.53 -9.82 0.34
N PHE A 157 -5.50 -10.65 0.11
CA PHE A 157 -5.35 -11.91 0.85
C PHE A 157 -4.81 -11.70 2.27
N ARG A 158 -3.74 -10.90 2.42
CA ARG A 158 -3.17 -10.53 3.73
C ARG A 158 -2.71 -9.07 3.72
N PHE A 159 -2.57 -8.48 4.91
CA PHE A 159 -2.19 -7.08 5.06
C PHE A 159 -0.91 -6.90 5.86
N MET A 160 -0.20 -5.81 5.59
CA MET A 160 0.79 -5.24 6.50
C MET A 160 0.48 -3.77 6.71
N VAL A 161 0.49 -3.29 7.94
CA VAL A 161 0.11 -1.90 8.28
C VAL A 161 1.19 -1.27 9.15
N ASP A 162 1.49 0.01 8.93
CA ASP A 162 2.34 0.77 9.84
C ASP A 162 1.68 0.87 11.23
N GLY A 163 2.33 0.32 12.24
CA GLY A 163 1.86 0.34 13.62
C GLY A 163 2.03 1.70 14.28
N ASP A 164 3.05 2.46 13.88
CA ASP A 164 3.30 3.83 14.31
C ASP A 164 3.26 4.74 13.07
N ASN A 165 2.38 5.73 13.08
CA ASN A 165 2.10 6.59 11.93
C ASN A 165 2.59 8.01 12.22
N GLY A 166 3.51 8.51 11.40
CA GLY A 166 4.13 9.82 11.59
C GLY A 166 5.23 10.07 10.57
N TYR A 167 5.78 11.28 10.60
CA TYR A 167 6.85 11.70 9.69
C TYR A 167 8.09 10.82 9.81
N GLY A 168 8.50 10.17 8.72
CA GLY A 168 9.68 9.32 8.66
C GLY A 168 9.58 8.03 9.46
N LEU A 169 8.37 7.61 9.84
CA LEU A 169 8.12 6.36 10.59
C LEU A 169 7.70 5.18 9.70
N ALA A 170 7.60 5.37 8.39
CA ALA A 170 7.24 4.31 7.46
C ALA A 170 8.15 3.07 7.64
N ASP A 171 7.53 1.88 7.75
CA ASP A 171 8.21 0.60 8.00
C ASP A 171 8.96 0.47 9.33
N SER A 172 8.90 1.47 10.24
CA SER A 172 9.59 1.42 11.54
C SER A 172 9.04 0.30 12.44
N ARG A 173 7.72 0.07 12.40
CA ARG A 173 7.03 -1.03 13.06
C ARG A 173 5.87 -1.51 12.19
N LEU A 174 5.98 -2.72 11.65
CA LEU A 174 4.95 -3.32 10.80
C LEU A 174 4.10 -4.31 11.58
N LEU A 175 2.79 -4.13 11.52
CA LEU A 175 1.79 -5.09 11.96
C LEU A 175 1.41 -5.99 10.79
N TYR A 176 1.33 -7.30 11.02
CA TYR A 176 0.93 -8.28 10.02
C TYR A 176 -0.47 -8.79 10.32
N PHE A 177 -1.31 -8.94 9.30
CA PHE A 177 -2.65 -9.53 9.40
C PHE A 177 -2.73 -10.70 8.44
N THR A 178 -2.47 -11.89 8.96
CA THR A 178 -2.26 -13.09 8.16
C THR A 178 -3.40 -14.08 8.39
N PRO A 179 -4.06 -14.58 7.33
CA PRO A 179 -5.09 -15.61 7.46
C PRO A 179 -4.58 -16.87 8.20
N ALA A 180 -5.45 -17.47 9.01
CA ALA A 180 -5.11 -18.67 9.77
C ALA A 180 -4.56 -19.78 8.86
N GLY A 181 -3.46 -20.40 9.27
CA GLY A 181 -2.78 -21.48 8.53
C GLY A 181 -1.86 -21.00 7.40
N HIS A 182 -1.82 -19.72 7.07
CA HIS A 182 -0.84 -19.18 6.13
C HIS A 182 0.48 -18.84 6.85
N LEU A 183 1.60 -19.26 6.25
CA LEU A 183 2.95 -18.99 6.75
C LEU A 183 3.64 -17.99 5.83
N VAL A 184 3.78 -16.75 6.29
CA VAL A 184 4.38 -15.63 5.56
C VAL A 184 5.84 -15.92 5.24
N GLN A 185 6.59 -16.48 6.18
CA GLN A 185 8.00 -16.81 5.94
C GLN A 185 8.12 -17.89 4.86
N LYS A 186 7.32 -18.96 4.95
CA LYS A 186 7.31 -20.03 3.94
C LYS A 186 6.96 -19.50 2.55
N ASN A 187 5.97 -18.61 2.46
CA ASN A 187 5.58 -17.96 1.21
C ASN A 187 6.70 -17.09 0.64
N LEU A 188 7.33 -16.27 1.49
CA LEU A 188 8.48 -15.44 1.12
C LEU A 188 9.64 -16.30 0.59
N LEU A 189 9.98 -17.39 1.27
CA LEU A 189 11.06 -18.29 0.84
C LEU A 189 10.77 -18.91 -0.52
N ALA A 190 9.55 -19.40 -0.76
CA ALA A 190 9.15 -19.92 -2.06
C ALA A 190 9.25 -18.85 -3.17
N SER A 191 8.83 -17.61 -2.88
CA SER A 191 8.95 -16.49 -3.82
C SER A 191 10.41 -16.15 -4.14
N MET A 192 11.26 -16.16 -3.13
CA MET A 192 12.70 -15.88 -3.30
C MET A 192 13.40 -17.02 -4.06
N GLU A 193 13.09 -18.28 -3.77
CA GLU A 193 13.62 -19.42 -4.50
C GLU A 193 13.23 -19.39 -5.98
N TYR A 194 11.96 -19.06 -6.27
CA TYR A 194 11.49 -18.83 -7.64
C TYR A 194 12.24 -17.66 -8.31
N LYS A 195 12.39 -16.51 -7.64
CA LYS A 195 13.19 -15.39 -8.19
C LYS A 195 14.64 -15.81 -8.48
N LEU A 196 15.24 -16.62 -7.63
CA LEU A 196 16.61 -17.10 -7.84
C LEU A 196 16.72 -18.06 -9.03
N SER A 197 15.68 -18.85 -9.34
CA SER A 197 15.65 -19.69 -10.55
C SER A 197 15.57 -18.88 -11.83
N GLU A 198 14.88 -17.74 -11.79
CA GLU A 198 14.73 -16.84 -12.95
C GLU A 198 15.99 -15.98 -13.23
N ILE A 199 16.91 -15.84 -12.28
CA ILE A 199 18.16 -15.09 -12.51
C ILE A 199 19.08 -15.92 -13.44
N PRO A 200 19.53 -15.36 -14.58
CA PRO A 200 20.42 -16.07 -15.51
C PRO A 200 21.65 -16.70 -14.82
N PRO A 201 22.05 -17.94 -15.17
CA PRO A 201 23.17 -18.63 -14.54
C PRO A 201 24.51 -17.87 -14.60
N ASP A 202 24.70 -17.08 -15.65
CA ASP A 202 25.89 -16.25 -15.91
C ASP A 202 25.89 -14.93 -15.11
N ALA A 203 24.76 -14.51 -14.55
CA ALA A 203 24.63 -13.34 -13.68
C ALA A 203 25.14 -13.62 -12.25
N MET A 204 26.38 -14.11 -12.14
CA MET A 204 27.01 -14.62 -10.90
C MET A 204 26.93 -13.63 -9.72
N ARG A 205 27.13 -12.33 -9.96
CA ARG A 205 27.06 -11.30 -8.92
C ARG A 205 25.64 -11.15 -8.35
N ALA A 206 24.63 -11.12 -9.24
CA ALA A 206 23.23 -11.02 -8.84
C ALA A 206 22.79 -12.27 -8.06
N ARG A 207 23.13 -13.47 -8.57
CA ARG A 207 22.84 -14.74 -7.89
C ARG A 207 23.48 -14.80 -6.51
N LYS A 208 24.75 -14.39 -6.36
CA LYS A 208 25.44 -14.36 -5.05
C LYS A 208 24.73 -13.44 -4.06
N LEU A 209 24.44 -12.20 -4.46
CA LEU A 209 23.74 -11.23 -3.60
C LEU A 209 22.34 -11.74 -3.21
N PHE A 210 21.62 -12.32 -4.16
CA PHE A 210 20.28 -12.83 -3.92
C PHE A 210 20.29 -14.05 -2.99
N THR A 211 21.25 -14.96 -3.15
CA THR A 211 21.43 -16.12 -2.27
C THR A 211 21.71 -15.69 -0.83
N GLN A 212 22.53 -14.66 -0.62
CA GLN A 212 22.76 -14.11 0.72
C GLN A 212 21.49 -13.55 1.36
N ARG A 213 20.63 -12.89 0.57
CA ARG A 213 19.32 -12.41 1.05
C ARG A 213 18.38 -13.58 1.39
N LEU A 214 18.37 -14.63 0.58
CA LEU A 214 17.58 -15.84 0.83
C LEU A 214 18.02 -16.53 2.13
N GLU A 215 19.31 -16.68 2.36
CA GLU A 215 19.83 -17.25 3.61
C GLU A 215 19.48 -16.39 4.83
N LYS A 216 19.51 -15.07 4.71
CA LYS A 216 19.01 -14.18 5.77
C LYS A 216 17.52 -14.42 6.04
N ALA A 217 16.70 -14.56 5.01
CA ALA A 217 15.26 -14.81 5.15
C ALA A 217 14.94 -16.19 5.76
N ARG A 218 15.76 -17.22 5.48
CA ARG A 218 15.64 -18.56 6.08
C ARG A 218 15.84 -18.54 7.60
N ASN A 219 16.67 -17.63 8.08
CA ASN A 219 16.97 -17.46 9.50
C ASN A 219 16.06 -16.45 10.21
N ALA A 220 15.20 -15.74 9.48
CA ALA A 220 14.20 -14.85 10.10
C ALA A 220 13.09 -15.70 10.77
N PRO A 221 12.48 -15.25 11.87
CA PRO A 221 11.32 -15.93 12.42
C PRO A 221 10.08 -15.70 11.54
N GLU A 222 9.08 -16.58 11.66
CA GLU A 222 7.74 -16.33 11.16
C GLU A 222 7.20 -15.04 11.79
N PRO A 223 6.75 -14.04 11.00
CA PRO A 223 6.15 -12.83 11.54
C PRO A 223 4.92 -13.15 12.40
N GLY A 224 4.82 -12.53 13.58
CA GLY A 224 3.60 -12.62 14.39
C GLY A 224 2.42 -11.99 13.65
N THR A 225 1.22 -12.54 13.84
CA THR A 225 -0.02 -11.95 13.31
C THR A 225 -0.75 -11.17 14.40
N SER A 226 -1.26 -10.01 14.03
CA SER A 226 -2.16 -9.19 14.86
C SER A 226 -3.60 -9.66 14.68
N ASP A 227 -4.45 -9.37 15.67
CA ASP A 227 -5.89 -9.56 15.56
C ASP A 227 -6.45 -8.57 14.53
N ILE A 228 -7.36 -9.03 13.67
CA ILE A 228 -7.97 -8.20 12.62
C ILE A 228 -8.74 -7.00 13.20
N SER A 229 -9.24 -7.12 14.44
CA SER A 229 -9.93 -6.02 15.12
C SER A 229 -9.04 -4.77 15.28
N VAL A 230 -7.71 -4.93 15.27
CA VAL A 230 -6.77 -3.79 15.31
C VAL A 230 -6.83 -2.99 14.02
N MET A 231 -7.09 -3.64 12.87
CA MET A 231 -7.27 -2.95 11.60
C MET A 231 -8.60 -2.19 11.55
N GLU A 232 -9.64 -2.71 12.22
CA GLU A 232 -10.97 -2.07 12.25
C GLU A 232 -11.11 -1.04 13.38
N ALA A 233 -10.16 -1.02 14.33
CA ALA A 233 -10.17 -0.12 15.46
C ALA A 233 -10.20 1.35 15.02
N ARG A 234 -10.99 2.14 15.76
CA ARG A 234 -10.99 3.60 15.63
C ARG A 234 -9.64 4.15 16.14
N PRO A 235 -9.09 5.22 15.54
CA PRO A 235 -7.83 5.85 15.95
C PRO A 235 -7.81 6.34 17.40
#